data_AF-A0A8J6CXH3-F1
#
_entry.id   AF-A0A8J6CXH3-F1
#
_cell.length_a   1.000
_cell.length_b   1.000
_cell.length_c   1.000
_cell.angle_alpha   90.00
_cell.angle_beta   90.00
_cell.angle_gamma   90.00
#
_symmetry.space_group_name_H-M   'P 1'
#
loop_
_entity.id
_entity.type
_entity.pdbx_description
1 polymer ?
#
loop_
_entity_poly.entity_id
_entity_poly.type
_entity_poly.pdbx_seq_one_letter_code
_entity_poly.pdbx_strand_id
1 'polypeptide(L)'
;MKPVVLQVSAGSDVIENIINFARRNHVSLSIISATGSVSDVILRYPSPQGAPYRFAGTFGILSLSGSFFVDHNTTPTPCSSFSIILSGGQAQILGGIVAGELMAATPVTVVVVTLTNPLFRNLPYEGDDEDYRHQTMPNNIDGATQCYTPFIPWACP
;
A
#
# COMPACT_ATOMS: atom_id res chain seq x y z
N MET A 1 14.16 -13.96 -7.42
CA MET A 1 12.77 -13.67 -7.03
C MET A 1 12.07 -14.99 -6.76
N LYS A 2 11.38 -15.14 -5.62
CA LYS A 2 10.71 -16.41 -5.25
C LYS A 2 9.26 -16.14 -4.84
N PRO A 3 8.26 -16.85 -5.40
CA PRO A 3 6.89 -16.76 -4.93
C PRO A 3 6.75 -17.44 -3.56
N VAL A 4 5.99 -16.82 -2.67
CA VAL A 4 5.68 -17.34 -1.33
C VAL A 4 4.19 -17.15 -1.06
N VAL A 5 3.56 -18.18 -0.52
CA VAL A 5 2.18 -18.12 -0.05
C VAL A 5 2.21 -17.90 1.46
N LEU A 6 1.61 -16.81 1.92
CA LEU A 6 1.47 -16.44 3.31
C LEU A 6 0.01 -16.62 3.72
N GLN A 7 -0.22 -17.35 4.80
CA GLN A 7 -1.55 -17.48 5.39
C GLN A 7 -1.60 -16.64 6.67
N VAL A 8 -2.53 -15.70 6.73
CA VAL A 8 -2.79 -14.85 7.89
C VAL A 8 -4.04 -15.36 8.58
N SER A 9 -3.95 -15.65 9.88
CA SER A 9 -5.09 -16.10 10.68
C SER A 9 -6.13 -15.00 10.87
N ALA A 10 -7.39 -15.40 11.07
CA ALA A 10 -8.44 -14.46 11.47
C ALA A 10 -8.06 -13.75 12.78
N GLY A 11 -8.42 -12.47 12.91
CA GLY A 11 -8.10 -11.61 14.05
C GLY A 11 -6.67 -11.05 14.03
N SER A 12 -5.90 -11.26 12.97
CA SER A 12 -4.55 -10.72 12.82
C SER A 12 -4.50 -9.62 11.74
N ASP A 13 -3.61 -8.64 11.92
CA ASP A 13 -3.34 -7.64 10.90
C ASP A 13 -2.58 -8.25 9.71
N VAL A 14 -3.18 -8.19 8.53
CA VAL A 14 -2.62 -8.74 7.28
C VAL A 14 -1.34 -8.03 6.89
N ILE A 15 -1.32 -6.70 6.93
CA ILE A 15 -0.18 -5.89 6.49
C ILE A 15 0.98 -6.07 7.46
N GLU A 16 0.70 -6.03 8.77
CA GLU A 16 1.73 -6.23 9.80
C GLU A 16 2.38 -7.61 9.68
N ASN A 17 1.60 -8.67 9.46
CA ASN A 17 2.14 -10.02 9.30
C ASN A 17 3.04 -10.15 8.06
N ILE A 18 2.67 -9.53 6.94
CA ILE A 18 3.48 -9.46 5.72
C ILE A 18 4.81 -8.72 5.99
N ILE A 19 4.75 -7.56 6.64
CA ILE A 19 5.93 -6.76 7.01
C ILE A 19 6.85 -7.55 7.95
N ASN A 20 6.28 -8.20 8.96
CA ASN A 20 7.03 -9.01 9.92
C ASN A 20 7.67 -10.24 9.25
N PHE A 21 7.02 -10.84 8.24
CA PHE A 21 7.63 -11.88 7.42
C PHE A 21 8.83 -11.33 6.64
N ALA A 22 8.68 -10.18 5.97
CA ALA A 22 9.74 -9.55 5.19
C ALA A 22 10.99 -9.24 6.04
N ARG A 23 10.78 -8.60 7.21
CA ARG A 23 11.84 -8.25 8.16
C ARG A 23 12.58 -9.47 8.70
N ARG A 24 11.85 -10.50 9.13
CA ARG A 24 12.44 -11.74 9.67
C ARG A 24 13.30 -12.49 8.66
N ASN A 25 12.99 -12.37 7.37
CA ASN A 25 13.71 -13.05 6.30
C ASN A 25 14.74 -12.15 5.59
N HIS A 26 14.87 -10.88 6.00
CA HIS A 26 15.73 -9.88 5.33
C HIS A 26 15.46 -9.78 3.81
N VAL A 27 14.17 -9.78 3.43
CA VAL A 27 13.74 -9.67 2.03
C VAL A 27 12.77 -8.50 1.86
N SER A 28 12.82 -7.86 0.71
CA SER A 28 11.72 -7.01 0.23
C SER A 28 10.67 -7.89 -0.44
N LEU A 29 9.44 -7.40 -0.57
CA LEU A 29 8.36 -8.14 -1.21
C LEU A 29 7.43 -7.26 -2.04
N SER A 30 6.73 -7.91 -2.97
CA SER A 30 5.60 -7.34 -3.69
C SER A 30 4.42 -8.31 -3.60
N ILE A 31 3.23 -7.78 -3.35
CA ILE A 31 1.99 -8.55 -3.32
C ILE A 31 1.53 -8.80 -4.76
N ILE A 32 1.23 -10.06 -5.06
CA ILE A 32 0.68 -10.49 -6.35
C ILE A 32 -0.85 -10.59 -6.24
N SER A 33 -1.34 -11.17 -5.15
CA SER A 33 -2.77 -11.30 -4.88
C SER A 33 -3.03 -11.56 -3.40
N ALA A 34 -4.26 -11.31 -2.97
CA ALA A 34 -4.77 -11.76 -1.68
C ALA A 34 -6.23 -12.19 -1.81
N THR A 35 -6.62 -13.19 -1.02
CA THR A 35 -7.97 -13.75 -0.98
C THR A 35 -8.39 -13.97 0.47
N GLY A 36 -9.64 -13.65 0.77
CA GLY A 36 -10.19 -13.70 2.13
C GLY A 36 -11.04 -12.46 2.41
N SER A 37 -11.37 -12.23 3.68
CA SER A 37 -12.18 -11.10 4.12
C SER A 37 -11.50 -10.35 5.25
N VAL A 38 -11.73 -9.04 5.31
CA VAL A 38 -11.17 -8.12 6.31
C VAL A 38 -12.28 -7.38 7.05
N SER A 39 -11.99 -6.91 8.25
CA SER A 39 -12.92 -6.16 9.10
C SER A 39 -12.42 -4.75 9.39
N ASP A 40 -13.35 -3.79 9.47
CA ASP A 40 -13.11 -2.41 9.92
C ASP A 40 -11.90 -1.73 9.26
N VAL A 41 -12.02 -1.46 7.96
CA VAL A 41 -10.91 -0.97 7.14
C VAL A 41 -10.79 0.56 7.20
N ILE A 42 -9.55 1.06 7.19
CA ILE A 42 -9.26 2.49 7.10
C ILE A 42 -8.58 2.77 5.77
N LEU A 43 -9.24 3.55 4.90
CA LEU A 43 -8.74 3.87 3.57
C LEU A 43 -8.45 5.36 3.45
N ARG A 44 -7.35 5.69 2.76
CA ARG A 44 -7.00 7.03 2.32
C ARG A 44 -7.22 7.16 0.82
N TYR A 45 -7.88 8.26 0.45
CA TYR A 45 -8.07 8.66 -0.93
C TYR A 45 -7.09 9.78 -1.27
N PRO A 46 -6.53 9.81 -2.48
CA PRO A 46 -5.68 10.90 -2.90
C PRO A 46 -6.54 12.13 -3.18
N SER A 47 -6.79 12.93 -2.15
CA SER A 47 -7.44 14.23 -2.26
C SER A 47 -6.64 15.29 -1.48
N PRO A 48 -6.64 16.56 -1.92
CA PRO A 48 -5.82 17.62 -1.34
C PRO A 48 -6.11 17.91 0.15
N GLN A 49 -7.22 17.41 0.70
CA GLN A 49 -7.57 17.48 2.13
C GLN A 49 -7.87 16.09 2.72
N GLY A 50 -7.40 15.02 2.07
CA GLY A 50 -7.87 13.65 2.28
C GLY A 50 -7.49 13.03 3.62
N ALA A 51 -8.30 13.27 4.64
CA ALA A 51 -8.27 12.49 5.88
C ALA A 51 -8.62 11.02 5.59
N PRO A 52 -7.99 10.06 6.30
CA PRO A 52 -8.38 8.66 6.20
C PRO A 52 -9.83 8.45 6.66
N TYR A 53 -10.57 7.61 5.96
CA TYR A 53 -11.95 7.27 6.30
C TYR A 53 -12.04 5.82 6.79
N ARG A 54 -12.78 5.61 7.88
CA ARG A 54 -13.03 4.29 8.47
C ARG A 54 -14.34 3.70 7.96
N PHE A 55 -14.28 2.51 7.40
CA PHE A 55 -15.44 1.74 6.96
C PHE A 55 -15.65 0.56 7.92
N ALA A 56 -16.72 0.62 8.70
CA ALA A 56 -17.05 -0.45 9.64
C ALA A 56 -17.78 -1.61 8.94
N GLY A 57 -17.49 -2.85 9.35
CA GLY A 57 -18.10 -4.05 8.81
C GLY A 57 -17.10 -5.07 8.29
N THR A 58 -17.59 -6.09 7.59
CA THR A 58 -16.76 -7.14 6.97
C THR A 58 -16.81 -7.02 5.45
N PHE A 59 -15.64 -7.05 4.82
CA PHE A 59 -15.46 -6.81 3.40
C PHE A 59 -14.64 -7.94 2.78
N GLY A 60 -15.07 -8.44 1.63
CA GLY A 60 -14.30 -9.41 0.84
C GLY A 60 -13.17 -8.71 0.09
N ILE A 61 -11.98 -9.32 0.06
CA ILE A 61 -10.85 -8.81 -0.72
C ILE A 61 -11.07 -9.17 -2.19
N LEU A 62 -11.17 -8.15 -3.05
CA LEU A 62 -11.18 -8.32 -4.51
C LEU A 62 -9.78 -8.19 -5.09
N SER A 63 -8.99 -7.26 -4.56
CA SER A 63 -7.60 -7.05 -4.95
C SER A 63 -6.82 -6.44 -3.81
N LEU A 64 -5.58 -6.89 -3.60
CA LEU A 64 -4.61 -6.28 -2.71
C LEU A 64 -3.29 -6.21 -3.47
N SER A 65 -2.75 -5.00 -3.58
CA SER A 65 -1.52 -4.72 -4.31
C SER A 65 -0.63 -3.83 -3.47
N GLY A 66 0.68 -3.94 -3.65
CA GLY A 66 1.64 -3.10 -2.95
C GLY A 66 2.98 -3.78 -2.77
N SER A 67 3.94 -3.00 -2.33
CA SER A 67 5.31 -3.45 -2.11
C SER A 67 5.83 -2.94 -0.79
N PHE A 68 6.66 -3.76 -0.17
CA PHE A 68 7.38 -3.44 1.05
C PHE A 68 8.87 -3.62 0.79
N PHE A 69 9.63 -2.54 0.97
CA PHE A 69 11.08 -2.56 0.83
C PHE A 69 11.73 -2.48 2.21
N VAL A 70 12.57 -3.47 2.53
CA VAL A 70 13.43 -3.41 3.71
C VAL A 70 14.60 -2.51 3.35
N ASP A 71 14.60 -1.27 3.82
CA ASP A 71 15.78 -0.40 3.71
C ASP A 71 16.84 -0.87 4.73
N HIS A 72 18.09 -1.00 4.26
CA HIS A 72 19.25 -1.29 5.11
C HIS A 72 20.12 -0.04 5.32
N ASN A 73 19.80 1.09 4.67
CA ASN A 73 20.63 2.29 4.67
C ASN A 73 19.83 3.57 5.00
N THR A 74 19.91 3.97 6.28
CA THR A 74 19.79 5.36 6.77
C THR A 74 18.45 6.10 6.65
N THR A 75 17.38 5.53 6.10
CA THR A 75 16.05 6.17 6.18
C THR A 75 15.17 5.43 7.20
N PRO A 76 14.76 6.06 8.32
CA PRO A 76 14.08 5.37 9.41
C PRO A 76 12.64 4.92 9.07
N THR A 77 12.11 5.29 7.91
CA THR A 77 10.73 4.99 7.53
C THR A 77 10.69 3.99 6.39
N PRO A 78 10.26 2.73 6.63
CA PRO A 78 10.08 1.78 5.56
C PRO A 78 9.03 2.29 4.56
N CYS A 79 9.39 2.29 3.29
CA CYS A 79 8.48 2.71 2.23
C CYS A 79 7.53 1.56 1.92
N SER A 80 6.33 1.63 2.49
CA SER A 80 5.26 0.66 2.30
C SER A 80 4.02 1.37 1.81
N SER A 81 3.52 0.99 0.63
CA SER A 81 2.26 1.47 0.09
C SER A 81 1.44 0.27 -0.35
N PHE A 82 0.30 0.08 0.28
CA PHE A 82 -0.65 -0.98 -0.05
C PHE A 82 -1.96 -0.35 -0.51
N SER A 83 -2.41 -0.73 -1.70
CA SER A 83 -3.73 -0.40 -2.22
C SER A 83 -4.61 -1.64 -2.18
N ILE A 84 -5.88 -1.42 -1.89
CA ILE A 84 -6.85 -2.50 -1.73
C ILE A 84 -8.15 -2.14 -2.44
N ILE A 85 -8.80 -3.16 -2.99
CA ILE A 85 -10.16 -3.12 -3.52
C ILE A 85 -10.97 -4.18 -2.78
N LEU A 86 -12.13 -3.77 -2.28
CA LEU A 86 -12.96 -4.52 -1.37
C LEU A 86 -14.40 -4.58 -1.88
N SER A 87 -15.07 -5.70 -1.66
CA SER A 87 -16.52 -5.84 -1.82
C SER A 87 -17.21 -5.76 -0.46
N GLY A 88 -18.10 -4.80 -0.31
CA GLY A 88 -19.00 -4.69 0.84
C GLY A 88 -20.34 -5.39 0.62
N GLY A 89 -21.29 -5.15 1.54
CA GLY A 89 -22.68 -5.56 1.35
C GLY A 89 -23.34 -4.80 0.19
N GLN A 90 -24.45 -5.34 -0.33
CA GLN A 90 -25.33 -4.65 -1.28
C GLN A 90 -24.63 -4.15 -2.56
N ALA A 91 -23.73 -4.97 -3.14
CA ALA A 91 -22.97 -4.66 -4.36
C ALA A 91 -22.08 -3.40 -4.27
N GLN A 92 -21.66 -3.03 -3.06
CA GLN A 92 -20.72 -1.94 -2.85
C GLN A 92 -19.28 -2.37 -3.15
N ILE A 93 -18.52 -1.51 -3.83
CA ILE A 93 -17.06 -1.65 -4.00
C ILE A 93 -16.38 -0.47 -3.32
N LEU A 94 -15.35 -0.74 -2.51
CA LEU A 94 -14.51 0.25 -1.85
C LEU A 94 -13.08 0.08 -2.34
N GLY A 95 -12.37 1.18 -2.60
CA GLY A 95 -10.99 1.12 -3.08
C GLY A 95 -10.16 2.25 -2.51
N GLY A 96 -8.89 2.03 -2.25
CA GLY A 96 -8.01 3.09 -1.76
C GLY A 96 -6.68 2.58 -1.22
N ILE A 97 -5.91 3.49 -0.62
CA ILE A 97 -4.66 3.16 0.06
C ILE A 97 -4.99 2.77 1.50
N VAL A 98 -4.46 1.65 1.97
CA VAL A 98 -4.61 1.20 3.35
C VAL A 98 -3.88 2.19 4.27
N ALA A 99 -4.60 2.80 5.20
CA ALA A 99 -4.10 3.88 6.06
C ALA A 99 -4.18 3.57 7.56
N GLY A 100 -4.33 2.30 7.91
CA GLY A 100 -4.39 1.78 9.27
C GLY A 100 -4.33 0.26 9.28
N GLU A 101 -4.78 -0.35 10.37
CA GLU A 101 -4.79 -1.80 10.50
C GLU A 101 -5.72 -2.45 9.47
N LEU A 102 -5.29 -3.60 8.94
CA LEU A 102 -6.09 -4.42 8.02
C LEU A 102 -6.38 -5.77 8.67
N MET A 103 -7.37 -5.79 9.56
CA MET A 103 -7.70 -6.98 10.35
C MET A 103 -8.37 -8.05 9.51
N ALA A 104 -7.85 -9.27 9.56
CA ALA A 104 -8.41 -10.43 8.88
C ALA A 104 -9.72 -10.90 9.57
N ALA A 105 -10.86 -10.83 8.88
CA ALA A 105 -12.12 -11.36 9.38
C ALA A 105 -12.21 -12.89 9.20
N THR A 106 -11.58 -13.39 8.14
CA THR A 106 -11.39 -14.82 7.85
C THR A 106 -9.90 -15.07 7.58
N PRO A 107 -9.42 -16.33 7.58
CA PRO A 107 -8.05 -16.60 7.16
C PRO A 107 -7.78 -16.01 5.76
N VAL A 108 -6.81 -15.10 5.66
CA VAL A 108 -6.44 -14.42 4.42
C VAL A 108 -5.22 -15.12 3.84
N THR A 109 -5.33 -15.56 2.58
CA THR A 109 -4.19 -16.11 1.83
C THR A 109 -3.62 -15.04 0.92
N VAL A 110 -2.34 -14.74 1.09
CA VAL A 110 -1.61 -13.72 0.34
C VAL A 110 -0.51 -14.39 -0.46
N VAL A 111 -0.46 -14.12 -1.75
CA VAL A 111 0.63 -14.54 -2.62
C VAL A 111 1.56 -13.36 -2.83
N VAL A 112 2.83 -13.52 -2.46
CA VAL A 112 3.86 -12.49 -2.60
C VAL A 112 5.03 -13.01 -3.42
N VAL A 113 5.80 -12.10 -4.01
CA VAL A 113 7.14 -12.38 -4.54
C VAL A 113 8.19 -11.75 -3.65
N THR A 114 9.17 -12.53 -3.21
CA THR A 114 10.32 -12.02 -2.46
C THR A 114 11.42 -11.54 -3.40
N LEU A 115 12.01 -10.42 -3.01
CA LEU A 115 13.00 -9.65 -3.75
C LEU A 115 14.23 -9.47 -2.85
N THR A 116 15.35 -10.06 -3.25
CA THR A 116 16.63 -9.88 -2.57
C THR A 116 17.34 -8.68 -3.18
N ASN A 117 17.65 -7.65 -2.37
CA ASN A 117 18.31 -6.41 -2.80
C ASN A 117 17.69 -5.78 -4.06
N PRO A 118 16.37 -5.50 -4.09
CA PRO A 118 15.77 -4.83 -5.24
C PRO A 118 16.32 -3.41 -5.39
N LEU A 119 16.64 -3.03 -6.62
CA LEU A 119 16.95 -1.65 -6.96
C LEU A 119 15.65 -0.89 -7.17
N PHE A 120 15.41 0.16 -6.38
CA PHE A 120 14.34 1.11 -6.62
C PHE A 120 14.88 2.28 -7.44
N ARG A 121 14.23 2.60 -8.56
CA ARG A 121 14.59 3.74 -9.40
C ARG A 121 13.33 4.54 -9.72
N ASN A 122 13.33 5.80 -9.31
CA ASN A 122 12.35 6.75 -9.80
C ASN A 122 12.64 7.02 -11.27
N LEU A 123 11.62 6.83 -12.10
CA LEU A 123 11.71 7.23 -13.50
C LEU A 123 11.50 8.75 -13.58
N PRO A 124 12.20 9.44 -14.49
CA PRO A 124 11.92 10.85 -14.74
C PRO A 124 10.46 10.99 -15.16
N TYR A 125 9.74 11.88 -14.48
CA TYR A 125 8.42 12.31 -14.90
C TYR A 125 8.61 13.56 -15.75
N GLU A 126 8.46 13.46 -17.07
CA GLU A 126 8.27 14.63 -17.93
C GLU A 126 6.85 15.12 -17.69
N GLY A 127 6.70 16.07 -16.76
CA GLY A 127 5.44 16.79 -16.62
C GLY A 127 5.38 17.86 -17.70
N ASP A 128 4.25 17.96 -18.41
CA ASP A 128 3.98 19.13 -19.24
C ASP A 128 3.99 20.37 -18.33
N ASP A 129 5.00 21.23 -18.53
CA ASP A 129 5.18 22.50 -17.85
C ASP A 129 4.02 23.46 -18.21
N GLU A 130 2.91 23.41 -17.48
CA GLU A 130 1.93 24.51 -17.46
C GLU A 130 2.35 25.52 -16.38
N ASP A 131 3.06 26.55 -16.87
CA ASP A 131 3.56 27.75 -16.17
C ASP A 131 2.51 28.45 -15.30
N TYR A 132 2.68 28.41 -13.98
CA TYR A 132 2.22 29.47 -13.07
C TYR A 132 3.33 29.87 -12.09
N ARG A 133 4.28 30.65 -12.62
CA ARG A 133 5.04 31.76 -12.00
C ARG A 133 5.04 31.88 -10.46
N HIS A 134 6.19 31.49 -9.89
CA HIS A 134 7.01 32.23 -8.90
C HIS A 134 6.30 33.06 -7.81
N GLN A 135 6.44 32.60 -6.55
CA GLN A 135 6.92 33.49 -5.48
C GLN A 135 7.77 32.71 -4.45
N THR A 136 9.04 33.12 -4.38
CA THR A 136 10.14 32.61 -3.54
C THR A 136 9.88 32.90 -2.05
N MET A 137 10.12 31.97 -1.12
CA MET A 137 11.26 31.86 -0.16
C MET A 137 10.76 31.02 1.07
N PRO A 138 11.59 30.57 2.04
CA PRO A 138 12.89 29.90 1.97
C PRO A 138 12.90 28.53 2.72
N ASN A 139 13.99 27.79 2.52
CA ASN A 139 14.52 26.58 3.19
C ASN A 139 13.89 26.01 4.48
N ASN A 140 14.07 24.68 4.60
CA ASN A 140 13.76 23.75 5.71
C ASN A 140 12.33 23.17 5.55
N ILE A 141 12.07 21.87 5.49
CA ILE A 141 12.45 20.78 6.41
C ILE A 141 12.08 19.45 5.71
N ASP A 142 12.85 18.39 5.99
CA ASP A 142 12.48 16.97 5.87
C ASP A 142 12.11 16.43 4.48
N GLY A 143 13.13 15.87 3.81
CA GLY A 143 12.96 14.97 2.67
C GLY A 143 12.27 13.67 3.06
N ALA A 144 10.97 13.72 3.30
CA ALA A 144 10.12 12.55 3.23
C ALA A 144 9.96 12.18 1.75
N THR A 145 10.82 11.28 1.27
CA THR A 145 10.64 10.59 0.00
C THR A 145 9.33 9.82 0.07
N GLN A 146 8.25 10.50 -0.32
CA GLN A 146 6.93 9.91 -0.41
C GLN A 146 7.02 8.86 -1.52
N CYS A 147 6.81 7.59 -1.17
CA CYS A 147 6.59 6.56 -2.17
C CYS A 147 5.35 6.94 -2.96
N TYR A 148 5.55 7.65 -4.06
CA TYR A 148 4.52 7.90 -5.06
C TYR A 148 4.15 6.54 -5.64
N THR A 149 2.99 6.03 -5.25
CA THR A 149 2.33 4.97 -6.02
C THR A 149 2.00 5.57 -7.38
N PRO A 150 2.38 4.94 -8.51
CA PRO A 150 1.91 5.40 -9.79
C PRO A 150 0.38 5.31 -9.79
N PHE A 151 -0.26 6.48 -9.90
CA PHE A 151 -1.67 6.58 -10.24
C PHE A 151 -1.90 5.75 -11.50
N ILE A 152 -2.74 4.73 -11.42
CA ILE A 152 -3.27 4.05 -12.60
C ILE A 152 -4.52 4.83 -13.01
N PRO A 153 -4.48 5.70 -14.04
CA PRO A 153 -5.55 6.66 -14.30
C PRO A 153 -6.77 6.07 -15.01
N TRP A 154 -6.79 4.75 -15.31
CA TRP A 154 -7.76 4.17 -16.24
C TRP A 154 -8.97 3.46 -15.59
N ALA A 155 -9.15 3.54 -14.27
CA ALA A 155 -10.29 2.91 -13.60
C ALA A 155 -11.46 3.89 -13.35
N CYS A 156 -12.22 4.22 -14.40
CA CYS A 156 -13.69 4.16 -14.47
C CYS A 156 -14.21 4.77 -15.80
N PRO A 157 -15.33 4.25 -16.34
CA PRO A 157 -15.85 4.56 -17.68
C PRO A 157 -16.47 5.96 -17.81
#